data_AF-A0A1S4C6Z8-F1
#
_entry.id   AF-A0A1S4C6Z8-F1
#
_cell.length_a   1.000
_cell.length_b   1.000
_cell.length_c   1.000
_cell.angle_alpha   90.00
_cell.angle_beta   90.00
_cell.angle_gamma   90.00
#
_symmetry.space_group_name_H-M   'P 1'
#
loop_
_entity.id
_entity.type
_entity.pdbx_description
1 polymer ?
#
loop_
_entity_poly.entity_id
_entity_poly.type
_entity_poly.pdbx_seq_one_letter_code
_entity_poly.pdbx_strand_id
1 'polypeptide(L)'
;IGTFASRAKDLPFNVNYHILFGNEHVVSFNSGRELQISMDKTSGSGFGSKANYGSGFFHMRIKLPDRDSAGVVTAFYLRSNRNNDHDEVDFEFLGNREGKPYTLQTNVFANGQRNREQRMHLWFDPTTDFHNYKILWKQHQIVFFVDDIPFRVFKNKANIGVNYPSKPMQILATIWDGDNWATDGGLTKTNWSFAPFKSHFQDFNIIGCPISSINTNCNSPNFWWNQKKYWKLSSKQRKKYEEVKAKYMTYDYCVDKSRFSTPPPECARTQKRSFHQRSGLGQARPGTGEAAPQMQPQDRRSGPSSFGPFRRCSPLLVDAGPQMRKSLKQ
;
A
#
# COMPACT_ATOMS: atom_id res chain seq x y z
N ILE A 1 -24.26 -5.21 -1.95
CA ILE A 1 -24.43 -3.74 -1.92
C ILE A 1 -25.53 -3.49 -2.92
N GLY A 2 -26.71 -3.09 -2.44
CA GLY A 2 -27.85 -2.78 -3.30
C GLY A 2 -27.56 -1.54 -4.13
N THR A 3 -28.11 -1.52 -5.33
CA THR A 3 -28.00 -0.58 -6.44
C THR A 3 -28.47 0.83 -6.09
N PHE A 4 -27.72 1.55 -5.25
CA PHE A 4 -27.84 3.01 -5.05
C PHE A 4 -26.51 3.72 -5.32
N ALA A 5 -25.72 3.21 -6.26
CA ALA A 5 -24.82 4.08 -7.00
C ALA A 5 -25.62 4.59 -8.20
N SER A 6 -26.20 5.79 -8.08
CA SER A 6 -26.38 6.60 -9.30
C SER A 6 -25.03 6.52 -9.99
N ARG A 7 -24.97 5.96 -11.20
CA ARG A 7 -23.76 5.84 -12.00
C ARG A 7 -23.13 7.23 -12.00
N ALA A 8 -22.13 7.45 -11.14
CA ALA A 8 -21.50 8.75 -11.04
C ALA A 8 -21.04 9.05 -12.46
N LYS A 9 -21.48 10.18 -13.02
CA LYS A 9 -21.11 10.51 -14.39
C LYS A 9 -19.60 10.41 -14.48
N ASP A 10 -19.10 9.62 -15.42
CA ASP A 10 -17.67 9.59 -15.72
C ASP A 10 -17.25 11.00 -16.13
N LEU A 11 -16.51 11.68 -15.25
CA LEU A 11 -16.13 13.07 -15.40
C LEU A 11 -14.74 13.16 -16.05
N PRO A 12 -14.54 14.08 -17.01
CA PRO A 12 -13.20 14.40 -17.48
C PRO A 12 -12.28 14.85 -16.35
N PHE A 13 -11.00 14.49 -16.45
CA PHE A 13 -9.91 14.81 -15.53
C PHE A 13 -9.92 16.28 -15.07
N ASN A 14 -10.02 17.20 -16.04
CA ASN A 14 -9.91 18.63 -15.82
C ASN A 14 -11.05 19.24 -15.01
N VAL A 15 -12.12 18.48 -14.70
CA VAL A 15 -13.18 18.95 -13.81
C VAL A 15 -12.63 19.07 -12.38
N ASN A 16 -12.04 17.99 -11.88
CA ASN A 16 -11.68 17.85 -10.47
C ASN A 16 -10.18 17.94 -10.19
N TYR A 17 -9.34 17.73 -11.21
CA TYR A 17 -7.90 17.61 -11.07
C TYR A 17 -7.13 18.59 -11.96
N HIS A 18 -5.86 18.77 -11.65
CA HIS A 18 -4.89 19.53 -12.44
C HIS A 18 -3.51 18.84 -12.38
N ILE A 19 -2.66 19.10 -13.36
CA ILE A 19 -1.28 18.59 -13.37
C ILE A 19 -0.44 19.37 -12.36
N LEU A 20 0.37 18.66 -11.58
CA LEU A 20 1.25 19.25 -10.57
C LEU A 20 2.66 19.51 -11.13
N PHE A 21 3.17 18.58 -11.94
CA PHE A 21 4.48 18.64 -12.58
C PHE A 21 4.59 17.62 -13.72
N GLY A 22 5.58 17.80 -14.60
CA GLY A 22 5.88 16.88 -15.69
C GLY A 22 4.84 16.90 -16.80
N ASN A 23 4.36 18.08 -17.20
CA ASN A 23 3.32 18.26 -18.22
C ASN A 23 3.65 17.55 -19.55
N GLU A 24 4.93 17.51 -19.92
CA GLU A 24 5.48 16.82 -21.08
C GLU A 24 5.33 15.28 -21.00
N HIS A 25 5.11 14.74 -19.81
CA HIS A 25 4.89 13.31 -19.54
C HIS A 25 3.41 12.96 -19.32
N VAL A 26 2.49 13.84 -19.71
CA VAL A 26 1.05 13.65 -19.52
C VAL A 26 0.37 13.55 -20.88
N VAL A 27 -0.41 12.48 -21.07
CA VAL A 27 -1.23 12.29 -22.27
C VAL A 27 -2.68 12.06 -21.85
N SER A 28 -3.60 12.79 -22.46
CA SER A 28 -5.03 12.63 -22.21
C SER A 28 -5.71 11.92 -23.37
N PHE A 29 -6.59 10.97 -23.04
CA PHE A 29 -7.37 10.19 -24.01
C PHE A 29 -8.86 10.38 -23.75
N ASN A 30 -9.70 9.97 -24.72
CA ASN A 30 -11.14 9.86 -24.55
C ASN A 30 -11.80 11.14 -24.01
N SER A 31 -11.39 12.29 -24.56
CA SER A 31 -11.86 13.62 -24.13
C SER A 31 -11.65 13.88 -22.63
N GLY A 32 -10.51 13.48 -22.08
CA GLY A 32 -10.18 13.71 -20.68
C GLY A 32 -10.63 12.60 -19.73
N ARG A 33 -11.26 11.53 -20.21
CA ARG A 33 -11.75 10.43 -19.36
C ARG A 33 -10.68 9.40 -19.01
N GLU A 34 -9.55 9.46 -19.68
CA GLU A 34 -8.35 8.73 -19.30
C GLU A 34 -7.14 9.65 -19.35
N LEU A 35 -6.26 9.49 -18.36
CA LEU A 35 -4.99 10.19 -18.26
C LEU A 35 -3.86 9.18 -18.10
N GLN A 36 -2.87 9.25 -18.97
CA GLN A 36 -1.59 8.61 -18.78
C GLN A 36 -0.61 9.62 -18.18
N ILE A 37 0.05 9.24 -17.11
CA ILE A 37 1.25 9.93 -16.61
C ILE A 37 2.43 8.98 -16.79
N SER A 38 3.60 9.52 -17.11
CA SER A 38 4.80 8.71 -17.35
C SER A 38 6.05 9.22 -16.64
N MET A 39 7.06 8.38 -16.61
CA MET A 39 8.39 8.71 -16.14
C MET A 39 9.45 8.20 -17.11
N ASP A 40 10.47 9.01 -17.34
CA ASP A 40 11.75 8.59 -17.89
C ASP A 40 12.91 9.23 -17.10
N LYS A 41 14.13 9.16 -17.62
CA LYS A 41 15.34 9.68 -16.94
C LYS A 41 15.26 11.18 -16.64
N THR A 42 14.43 11.94 -17.35
CA THR A 42 14.36 13.39 -17.24
C THR A 42 13.44 13.82 -16.10
N SER A 43 12.26 13.22 -15.99
CA SER A 43 11.29 13.50 -14.94
C SER A 43 10.25 12.38 -14.81
N GLY A 44 9.65 12.31 -13.61
CA GLY A 44 8.33 11.72 -13.45
C GLY A 44 7.23 12.75 -13.74
N SER A 45 6.00 12.40 -13.38
CA SER A 45 4.86 13.32 -13.47
C SER A 45 3.80 13.01 -12.43
N GLY A 46 2.89 13.95 -12.23
CA GLY A 46 1.80 13.76 -11.28
C GLY A 46 0.72 14.81 -11.36
N PHE A 47 -0.42 14.50 -10.76
CA PHE A 47 -1.60 15.35 -10.72
C PHE A 47 -2.22 15.36 -9.33
N GLY A 48 -3.05 16.39 -9.08
CA GLY A 48 -3.70 16.60 -7.79
C GLY A 48 -5.10 17.15 -7.91
N SER A 49 -5.95 16.88 -6.92
CA SER A 49 -7.28 17.47 -6.85
C SER A 49 -7.18 18.98 -6.64
N LYS A 50 -8.08 19.72 -7.28
CA LYS A 50 -8.16 21.18 -7.11
C LYS A 50 -8.56 21.59 -5.69
N ALA A 51 -9.40 20.78 -5.05
CA ALA A 51 -9.89 21.00 -3.69
C ALA A 51 -9.19 20.12 -2.67
N ASN A 52 -9.28 20.54 -1.40
CA ASN A 52 -8.99 19.74 -0.23
C ASN A 52 -10.28 19.12 0.32
N TYR A 53 -10.19 17.96 0.95
CA TYR A 53 -11.33 17.25 1.51
C TYR A 53 -11.09 16.92 2.99
N GLY A 54 -12.15 16.94 3.81
CA GLY A 54 -12.07 16.59 5.24
C GLY A 54 -12.50 15.16 5.57
N SER A 55 -13.20 14.49 4.64
CA SER A 55 -13.57 13.08 4.69
C SER A 55 -14.10 12.67 3.32
N GLY A 56 -14.19 11.37 3.04
CA GLY A 56 -14.75 10.91 1.76
C GLY A 56 -14.46 9.47 1.40
N PHE A 57 -14.99 9.10 0.24
CA PHE A 57 -14.73 7.88 -0.49
C PHE A 57 -14.07 8.24 -1.82
N PHE A 58 -12.75 8.18 -1.83
CA PHE A 58 -11.92 8.58 -2.96
C PHE A 58 -11.55 7.32 -3.73
N HIS A 59 -11.78 7.30 -5.03
CA HIS A 59 -11.44 6.16 -5.86
C HIS A 59 -10.72 6.63 -7.12
N MET A 60 -10.00 5.70 -7.72
CA MET A 60 -9.34 5.86 -8.99
C MET A 60 -9.27 4.50 -9.66
N ARG A 61 -9.52 4.44 -10.97
CA ARG A 61 -9.24 3.26 -11.77
C ARG A 61 -7.82 3.38 -12.30
N ILE A 62 -6.95 2.42 -11.99
CA ILE A 62 -5.52 2.50 -12.28
C ILE A 62 -5.10 1.24 -13.04
N LYS A 63 -4.30 1.44 -14.10
CA LYS A 63 -3.57 0.40 -14.81
C LYS A 63 -2.09 0.74 -14.82
N LEU A 64 -1.24 -0.22 -14.44
CA LEU A 64 0.19 -0.03 -14.17
C LEU A 64 1.06 -0.29 -15.41
N PRO A 65 2.36 0.09 -15.38
CA PRO A 65 3.30 -0.24 -16.44
C PRO A 65 3.35 -1.75 -16.72
N ASP A 66 3.32 -2.14 -17.99
CA ASP A 66 3.13 -3.51 -18.47
C ASP A 66 4.43 -4.27 -18.80
N ARG A 67 5.58 -3.64 -18.59
CA ARG A 67 6.90 -4.23 -18.78
C ARG A 67 7.74 -4.08 -17.50
N ASP A 68 9.04 -4.42 -17.57
CA ASP A 68 9.97 -4.22 -16.45
C ASP A 68 9.83 -2.78 -15.92
N SER A 69 9.49 -2.70 -14.64
CA SER A 69 9.23 -1.47 -13.91
C SER A 69 9.90 -1.50 -12.54
N ALA A 70 10.93 -2.35 -12.37
CA ALA A 70 11.70 -2.36 -11.14
C ALA A 70 12.20 -0.94 -10.82
N GLY A 71 12.20 -0.58 -9.54
CA GLY A 71 12.53 0.76 -9.05
C GLY A 71 11.45 1.82 -9.26
N VAL A 72 10.45 1.60 -10.13
CA VAL A 72 9.38 2.57 -10.40
C VAL A 72 8.27 2.47 -9.36
N VAL A 73 7.82 3.63 -8.85
CA VAL A 73 6.67 3.73 -7.95
C VAL A 73 5.55 4.54 -8.62
N THR A 74 4.40 3.90 -8.80
CA THR A 74 3.15 4.62 -9.04
C THR A 74 2.43 4.79 -7.71
N ALA A 75 1.93 5.98 -7.41
CA ALA A 75 1.23 6.25 -6.16
C ALA A 75 -0.14 6.88 -6.40
N PHE A 76 -1.10 6.54 -5.54
CA PHE A 76 -2.41 7.18 -5.41
C PHE A 76 -2.67 7.39 -3.92
N TYR A 77 -2.73 8.64 -3.48
CA TYR A 77 -2.68 8.95 -2.05
C TYR A 77 -3.44 10.23 -1.71
N LEU A 78 -3.77 10.36 -0.42
CA LEU A 78 -4.30 11.59 0.15
C LEU A 78 -3.21 12.24 0.97
N ARG A 79 -3.01 13.55 0.88
CA ARG A 79 -2.03 14.26 1.71
C ARG A 79 -2.50 15.65 2.12
N SER A 80 -2.26 16.04 3.36
CA SER A 80 -2.45 17.42 3.81
C SER A 80 -1.30 18.33 3.34
N ASN A 81 -1.32 19.60 3.74
CA ASN A 81 -0.25 20.55 3.43
C ASN A 81 1.15 19.98 3.77
N ARG A 82 2.16 20.36 2.98
CA ARG A 82 3.53 19.85 3.07
C ARG A 82 4.31 20.41 4.26
N ASN A 83 3.90 20.06 5.47
CA ASN A 83 4.59 20.35 6.72
C ASN A 83 5.10 19.06 7.38
N ASN A 84 5.89 19.18 8.44
CA ASN A 84 6.48 18.02 9.12
C ASN A 84 5.43 17.14 9.82
N ASP A 85 4.30 17.74 10.19
CA ASP A 85 3.19 17.10 10.88
C ASP A 85 2.05 16.71 9.93
N HIS A 86 2.30 16.58 8.63
CA HIS A 86 1.23 16.27 7.68
C HIS A 86 0.56 14.91 7.94
N ASP A 87 -0.68 14.81 7.48
CA ASP A 87 -1.42 13.57 7.35
C ASP A 87 -1.27 13.04 5.92
N GLU A 88 -1.15 11.72 5.77
CA GLU A 88 -1.02 11.04 4.47
C GLU A 88 -1.66 9.64 4.53
N VAL A 89 -2.27 9.21 3.42
CA VAL A 89 -2.91 7.89 3.29
C VAL A 89 -2.59 7.34 1.91
N ASP A 90 -1.80 6.27 1.85
CA ASP A 90 -1.11 5.88 0.63
C ASP A 90 -1.57 4.56 0.03
N PHE A 91 -1.71 4.53 -1.29
CA PHE A 91 -1.39 3.38 -2.12
C PHE A 91 -0.10 3.67 -2.89
N GLU A 92 0.86 2.74 -2.82
CA GLU A 92 2.11 2.78 -3.58
C GLU A 92 2.32 1.43 -4.27
N PHE A 93 2.28 1.44 -5.59
CA PHE A 93 2.55 0.28 -6.43
C PHE A 93 4.03 0.21 -6.71
N LEU A 94 4.68 -0.77 -6.10
CA LEU A 94 6.11 -1.01 -6.25
C LEU A 94 6.31 -1.94 -7.45
N GLY A 95 6.93 -1.39 -8.50
CA GLY A 95 7.23 -2.13 -9.72
C GLY A 95 8.24 -3.24 -9.52
N ASN A 96 8.36 -4.10 -10.52
CA ASN A 96 9.19 -5.29 -10.47
C ASN A 96 9.74 -5.63 -11.86
N ARG A 97 10.65 -6.59 -11.93
CA ARG A 97 11.09 -7.18 -13.20
C ARG A 97 9.91 -7.73 -13.97
N GLU A 98 10.02 -7.73 -15.30
CA GLU A 98 8.99 -8.29 -16.17
C GLU A 98 8.64 -9.74 -15.76
N GLY A 99 7.34 -10.05 -15.72
CA GLY A 99 6.83 -11.35 -15.28
C GLY A 99 6.86 -11.60 -13.76
N LYS A 100 7.34 -10.66 -12.95
CA LYS A 100 7.27 -10.74 -11.47
C LYS A 100 6.10 -9.92 -10.93
N PRO A 101 5.51 -10.32 -9.79
CA PRO A 101 4.34 -9.64 -9.26
C PRO A 101 4.68 -8.24 -8.76
N TYR A 102 3.78 -7.30 -9.00
CA TYR A 102 3.74 -6.03 -8.28
C TYR A 102 3.52 -6.25 -6.78
N THR A 103 4.06 -5.33 -5.99
CA THR A 103 3.72 -5.22 -4.57
C THR A 103 2.92 -3.95 -4.34
N LEU A 104 1.74 -4.06 -3.73
CA LEU A 104 0.97 -2.90 -3.31
C LEU A 104 1.27 -2.60 -1.84
N GLN A 105 1.94 -1.48 -1.60
CA GLN A 105 2.17 -0.91 -0.29
C GLN A 105 1.02 0.04 0.08
N THR A 106 0.58 -0.01 1.33
CA THR A 106 -0.25 1.02 1.94
C THR A 106 0.46 1.61 3.14
N ASN A 107 0.23 2.90 3.41
CA ASN A 107 0.79 3.59 4.57
C ASN A 107 -0.19 4.61 5.16
N VAL A 108 0.03 4.99 6.41
CA VAL A 108 -0.78 6.00 7.11
C VAL A 108 0.10 6.89 7.97
N PHE A 109 0.06 8.17 7.68
CA PHE A 109 0.76 9.23 8.37
C PHE A 109 -0.28 10.06 9.12
N ALA A 110 -0.05 10.28 10.41
CA ALA A 110 -0.98 11.03 11.23
C ALA A 110 -0.21 11.95 12.18
N ASN A 111 -0.39 13.26 12.01
CA ASN A 111 0.34 14.30 12.70
C ASN A 111 1.87 14.10 12.64
N GLY A 112 2.39 13.82 11.43
CA GLY A 112 3.81 13.56 11.17
C GLY A 112 4.33 12.20 11.61
N GLN A 113 3.55 11.40 12.36
CA GLN A 113 3.95 10.04 12.69
C GLN A 113 3.80 9.14 11.47
N ARG A 114 4.91 8.55 11.02
CA ARG A 114 5.01 7.70 9.82
C ARG A 114 5.06 6.21 10.19
N ASN A 115 5.65 5.38 9.32
CA ASN A 115 6.11 4.03 9.62
C ASN A 115 5.01 2.97 9.85
N ARG A 116 3.93 3.02 9.05
CA ARG A 116 2.79 2.11 9.15
C ARG A 116 2.60 1.31 7.86
N GLU A 117 3.68 0.85 7.24
CA GLU A 117 3.62 0.16 5.96
C GLU A 117 2.98 -1.23 6.08
N GLN A 118 2.08 -1.57 5.17
CA GLN A 118 1.66 -2.94 4.91
C GLN A 118 1.84 -3.21 3.42
N ARG A 119 2.38 -4.38 3.07
CA ARG A 119 2.62 -4.78 1.67
C ARG A 119 1.92 -6.09 1.38
N MET A 120 1.27 -6.17 0.23
CA MET A 120 0.63 -7.40 -0.24
C MET A 120 0.81 -7.52 -1.75
N HIS A 121 0.81 -8.76 -2.25
CA HIS A 121 0.60 -9.00 -3.68
C HIS A 121 -0.87 -8.85 -4.06
N LEU A 122 -1.14 -8.61 -5.34
CA LEU A 122 -2.50 -8.58 -5.89
C LEU A 122 -2.92 -9.97 -6.37
N TRP A 123 -4.22 -10.24 -6.37
CA TRP A 123 -4.80 -11.50 -6.85
C TRP A 123 -5.09 -11.50 -8.36
N PHE A 124 -4.55 -10.52 -9.07
CA PHE A 124 -4.65 -10.30 -10.51
C PHE A 124 -3.38 -9.57 -10.99
N ASP A 125 -3.20 -9.51 -12.30
CA ASP A 125 -2.14 -8.71 -12.92
C ASP A 125 -2.63 -7.25 -13.13
N PRO A 126 -2.12 -6.28 -12.35
CA PRO A 126 -2.58 -4.88 -12.41
C PRO A 126 -2.13 -4.13 -13.67
N THR A 127 -1.36 -4.77 -14.56
CA THR A 127 -0.87 -4.20 -15.81
C THR A 127 -1.83 -4.45 -16.98
N THR A 128 -2.67 -5.47 -16.87
CA THR A 128 -3.49 -5.97 -17.98
C THR A 128 -4.81 -5.21 -18.15
N ASP A 129 -5.42 -4.75 -17.06
CA ASP A 129 -6.67 -3.98 -17.09
C ASP A 129 -6.73 -2.97 -15.93
N PHE A 130 -7.68 -2.04 -16.01
CA PHE A 130 -7.97 -1.07 -14.96
C PHE A 130 -8.70 -1.70 -13.78
N HIS A 131 -8.08 -1.63 -12.61
CA HIS A 131 -8.70 -2.01 -11.34
C HIS A 131 -9.04 -0.78 -10.50
N ASN A 132 -10.01 -0.92 -9.60
CA ASN A 132 -10.39 0.19 -8.73
C ASN A 132 -9.58 0.18 -7.44
N TYR A 133 -9.01 1.32 -7.09
CA TYR A 133 -8.31 1.53 -5.82
C TYR A 133 -9.04 2.62 -5.06
N LYS A 134 -9.51 2.29 -3.84
CA LYS A 134 -10.45 3.16 -3.12
C LYS A 134 -9.99 3.40 -1.69
N ILE A 135 -10.06 4.63 -1.24
CA ILE A 135 -9.76 5.07 0.13
C ILE A 135 -11.06 5.61 0.72
N LEU A 136 -11.61 4.90 1.69
CA LEU A 136 -12.70 5.40 2.54
C LEU A 136 -12.12 6.00 3.82
N TRP A 137 -11.97 7.32 3.86
CA TRP A 137 -11.51 8.05 5.03
C TRP A 137 -12.68 8.75 5.74
N LYS A 138 -12.89 8.40 7.00
CA LYS A 138 -14.00 8.87 7.84
C LYS A 138 -13.58 8.79 9.30
N GLN A 139 -14.29 9.51 10.18
CA GLN A 139 -13.97 9.62 11.61
C GLN A 139 -13.65 8.31 12.33
N HIS A 140 -14.27 7.19 11.95
CA HIS A 140 -14.13 5.92 12.67
C HIS A 140 -12.99 5.02 12.18
N GLN A 141 -12.65 5.06 10.88
CA GLN A 141 -11.64 4.19 10.28
C GLN A 141 -11.33 4.60 8.83
N ILE A 142 -10.06 4.50 8.43
CA ILE A 142 -9.65 4.44 7.03
C ILE A 142 -9.82 2.99 6.56
N VAL A 143 -10.40 2.81 5.38
CA VAL A 143 -10.44 1.52 4.71
C VAL A 143 -9.89 1.66 3.30
N PHE A 144 -8.86 0.90 3.00
CA PHE A 144 -8.33 0.72 1.65
C PHE A 144 -9.09 -0.42 1.00
N PHE A 145 -9.52 -0.24 -0.24
CA PHE A 145 -10.13 -1.27 -1.07
C PHE A 145 -9.34 -1.43 -2.36
N VAL A 146 -9.20 -2.68 -2.77
CA VAL A 146 -8.88 -3.04 -4.15
C VAL A 146 -10.14 -3.70 -4.71
N ASP A 147 -10.63 -3.14 -5.81
CA ASP A 147 -11.99 -3.34 -6.30
C ASP A 147 -13.03 -3.11 -5.21
N ASP A 148 -13.75 -4.14 -4.79
CA ASP A 148 -14.75 -4.09 -3.71
C ASP A 148 -14.32 -4.89 -2.47
N ILE A 149 -13.04 -5.26 -2.40
CA ILE A 149 -12.47 -6.09 -1.34
C ILE A 149 -11.65 -5.20 -0.39
N PRO A 150 -11.97 -5.16 0.92
CA PRO A 150 -11.15 -4.41 1.85
C PRO A 150 -9.76 -5.02 1.92
N PHE A 151 -8.76 -4.20 1.65
CA PHE A 151 -7.34 -4.54 1.58
C PHE A 151 -6.63 -4.21 2.89
N ARG A 152 -7.00 -3.10 3.53
CA ARG A 152 -6.49 -2.69 4.84
C ARG A 152 -7.53 -1.87 5.61
N VAL A 153 -7.53 -2.01 6.94
CA VAL A 153 -8.31 -1.15 7.84
C VAL A 153 -7.39 -0.49 8.86
N PHE A 154 -7.42 0.83 8.94
CA PHE A 154 -6.77 1.61 10.00
C PHE A 154 -7.85 2.29 10.85
N LYS A 155 -8.09 1.79 12.06
CA LYS A 155 -9.15 2.29 12.93
C LYS A 155 -8.71 3.57 13.64
N ASN A 156 -9.64 4.49 13.83
CA ASN A 156 -9.41 5.60 14.75
C ASN A 156 -9.36 5.06 16.18
N LYS A 157 -8.19 5.15 16.80
CA LYS A 157 -7.88 4.72 18.16
C LYS A 157 -7.36 5.89 19.00
N ALA A 158 -7.84 7.11 18.72
CA ALA A 158 -7.48 8.31 19.47
C ALA A 158 -7.78 8.18 20.98
N ASN A 159 -8.78 7.36 21.34
CA ASN A 159 -9.13 7.05 22.73
C ASN A 159 -8.01 6.33 23.52
N ILE A 160 -7.00 5.78 22.83
CA ILE A 160 -5.79 5.20 23.44
C ILE A 160 -4.51 5.92 22.96
N GLY A 161 -4.62 7.18 22.52
CA GLY A 161 -3.49 8.04 22.16
C GLY A 161 -2.90 7.79 20.77
N VAL A 162 -3.55 7.01 19.90
CA VAL A 162 -3.08 6.81 18.52
C VAL A 162 -3.55 7.98 17.66
N ASN A 163 -2.62 8.67 17.00
CA ASN A 163 -2.94 9.72 16.04
C ASN A 163 -3.75 9.17 14.86
N TYR A 164 -4.68 9.98 14.36
CA TYR A 164 -5.54 9.65 13.24
C TYR A 164 -5.61 10.82 12.26
N PRO A 165 -5.57 10.59 10.93
CA PRO A 165 -5.67 11.65 9.95
C PRO A 165 -6.93 12.50 10.14
N SER A 166 -6.74 13.80 10.31
CA SER A 166 -7.79 14.77 10.66
C SER A 166 -7.66 16.10 9.91
N LYS A 167 -6.50 16.38 9.30
CA LYS A 167 -6.26 17.58 8.48
C LYS A 167 -6.88 17.40 7.10
N PRO A 168 -7.42 18.47 6.47
CA PRO A 168 -7.84 18.43 5.08
C PRO A 168 -6.75 17.93 4.15
N MET A 169 -7.10 17.05 3.22
CA MET A 169 -6.15 16.43 2.29
C MET A 169 -6.55 16.64 0.83
N GLN A 170 -5.55 16.84 -0.03
CA GLN A 170 -5.69 16.70 -1.48
C GLN A 170 -5.56 15.23 -1.88
N ILE A 171 -6.20 14.88 -2.99
CA ILE A 171 -6.02 13.60 -3.67
C ILE A 171 -4.88 13.77 -4.68
N LEU A 172 -3.92 12.87 -4.69
CA LEU A 172 -2.70 12.98 -5.48
C LEU A 172 -2.42 11.65 -6.18
N ALA A 173 -1.89 11.72 -7.40
CA ALA A 173 -1.32 10.57 -8.08
C ALA A 173 -0.02 10.95 -8.79
N THR A 174 0.99 10.10 -8.67
CA THR A 174 2.35 10.38 -9.15
C THR A 174 3.02 9.11 -9.66
N ILE A 175 3.93 9.24 -10.61
CA ILE A 175 4.90 8.20 -10.99
C ILE A 175 6.31 8.75 -10.81
N TRP A 176 7.18 8.01 -10.13
CA TRP A 176 8.51 8.48 -9.75
C TRP A 176 9.49 7.33 -9.48
N ASP A 177 10.77 7.68 -9.41
CA ASP A 177 11.88 6.74 -9.25
C ASP A 177 12.16 6.45 -7.77
N GLY A 178 11.78 5.26 -7.32
CA GLY A 178 11.99 4.73 -5.98
C GLY A 178 13.17 3.77 -5.88
N ASP A 179 14.16 3.89 -6.77
CA ASP A 179 15.28 2.95 -6.98
C ASP A 179 16.02 2.48 -5.71
N ASN A 180 16.02 3.33 -4.68
CA ASN A 180 16.73 3.06 -3.44
C ASN A 180 15.96 2.14 -2.47
N TRP A 181 14.70 1.79 -2.75
CA TRP A 181 13.88 1.00 -1.82
C TRP A 181 12.73 0.20 -2.45
N ALA A 182 12.22 0.60 -3.62
CA ALA A 182 10.95 0.12 -4.16
C ALA A 182 10.94 -1.38 -4.46
N THR A 183 11.95 -1.88 -5.17
CA THR A 183 12.03 -3.30 -5.57
C THR A 183 13.15 -3.99 -4.80
N ASP A 184 12.82 -5.11 -4.14
CA ASP A 184 13.75 -5.91 -3.32
C ASP A 184 14.52 -5.06 -2.29
N GLY A 185 13.85 -4.08 -1.68
CA GLY A 185 14.48 -3.17 -0.72
C GLY A 185 15.53 -2.25 -1.34
N GLY A 186 15.47 -2.02 -2.66
CA GLY A 186 16.41 -1.19 -3.41
C GLY A 186 17.57 -1.96 -4.04
N LEU A 187 17.59 -3.29 -3.95
CA LEU A 187 18.62 -4.12 -4.60
C LEU A 187 18.43 -4.18 -6.12
N THR A 188 17.17 -4.21 -6.58
CA THR A 188 16.85 -4.29 -8.01
C THR A 188 16.59 -2.90 -8.56
N LYS A 189 17.45 -2.48 -9.50
CA LYS A 189 17.48 -1.12 -10.04
C LYS A 189 16.60 -0.90 -11.28
N THR A 190 16.14 0.34 -11.45
CA THR A 190 15.41 0.84 -12.62
C THR A 190 16.23 0.61 -13.88
N ASN A 191 15.69 -0.22 -14.78
CA ASN A 191 16.26 -0.35 -16.12
C ASN A 191 15.61 0.66 -17.07
N TRP A 192 16.28 1.79 -17.24
CA TRP A 192 15.80 2.88 -18.08
C TRP A 192 15.67 2.56 -19.57
N SER A 193 16.15 1.41 -20.06
CA SER A 193 15.85 0.98 -21.44
C SER A 193 14.36 0.68 -21.67
N PHE A 194 13.60 0.47 -20.60
CA PHE A 194 12.14 0.26 -20.65
C PHE A 194 11.33 1.55 -20.55
N ALA A 195 11.99 2.69 -20.32
CA ALA A 195 11.33 3.98 -20.30
C ALA A 195 10.75 4.36 -21.68
N PRO A 196 9.69 5.18 -21.74
CA PRO A 196 8.95 5.73 -20.60
C PRO A 196 8.05 4.69 -19.92
N PHE A 197 8.07 4.68 -18.59
CA PHE A 197 7.14 3.88 -17.77
C PHE A 197 5.82 4.62 -17.69
N LYS A 198 4.70 3.94 -17.97
CA LYS A 198 3.39 4.58 -18.16
C LYS A 198 2.35 4.00 -17.20
N SER A 199 1.67 4.89 -16.49
CA SER A 199 0.55 4.53 -15.62
C SER A 199 -0.70 5.27 -16.10
N HIS A 200 -1.81 4.54 -16.21
CA HIS A 200 -3.06 5.06 -16.74
C HIS A 200 -4.12 5.18 -15.63
N PHE A 201 -4.91 6.24 -15.70
CA PHE A 201 -5.88 6.63 -14.69
C PHE A 201 -7.23 6.95 -15.35
N GLN A 202 -8.32 6.50 -14.74
CA GLN A 202 -9.71 6.76 -15.16
C GLN A 202 -10.60 7.00 -13.92
N ASP A 203 -11.84 7.45 -14.18
CA ASP A 203 -12.87 7.68 -13.15
C ASP A 203 -12.49 8.80 -12.18
N PHE A 204 -12.41 10.02 -12.72
CA PHE A 204 -11.99 11.23 -12.00
C PHE A 204 -13.11 11.89 -11.18
N ASN A 205 -14.19 11.17 -10.90
CA ASN A 205 -15.24 11.67 -10.02
C ASN A 205 -14.80 11.60 -8.55
N ILE A 206 -15.12 12.62 -7.75
CA ILE A 206 -14.78 12.66 -6.33
C ILE A 206 -16.04 12.59 -5.48
N ILE A 207 -16.07 11.63 -4.56
CA ILE A 207 -17.13 11.49 -3.55
C ILE A 207 -16.54 11.87 -2.18
N GLY A 208 -16.45 13.17 -1.91
CA GLY A 208 -15.82 13.69 -0.68
C GLY A 208 -16.56 14.89 -0.09
N CYS A 209 -16.18 15.27 1.13
CA CYS A 209 -16.58 16.52 1.75
C CYS A 209 -15.53 17.60 1.43
N PRO A 210 -15.76 18.48 0.43
CA PRO A 210 -14.80 19.52 0.07
C PRO A 210 -14.75 20.59 1.16
N ILE A 211 -13.54 21.02 1.52
CA ILE A 211 -13.33 22.13 2.44
C ILE A 211 -13.48 23.44 1.66
N SER A 212 -14.67 24.04 1.75
CA SER A 212 -14.98 25.33 1.12
C SER A 212 -14.95 26.51 2.09
N SER A 213 -15.08 26.24 3.40
CA SER A 213 -15.04 27.25 4.46
C SER A 213 -14.57 26.65 5.80
N ILE A 214 -14.22 27.51 6.76
CA ILE A 214 -13.84 27.12 8.13
C ILE A 214 -14.95 26.32 8.82
N ASN A 215 -16.22 26.59 8.51
CA ASN A 215 -17.39 25.95 9.15
C ASN A 215 -17.82 24.64 8.48
N THR A 216 -17.03 24.10 7.55
CA THR A 216 -17.41 22.87 6.83
C THR A 216 -17.47 21.68 7.78
N ASN A 217 -18.67 21.13 8.01
CA ASN A 217 -18.86 19.95 8.86
C ASN A 217 -18.79 18.64 8.05
N CYS A 218 -17.59 18.08 7.89
CA CYS A 218 -17.37 16.80 7.23
C CYS A 218 -17.75 15.56 8.04
N ASN A 219 -18.26 15.75 9.26
CA ASN A 219 -18.83 14.70 10.12
C ASN A 219 -20.36 14.66 10.06
N SER A 220 -20.97 15.51 9.22
CA SER A 220 -22.43 15.55 9.04
C SER A 220 -23.00 14.17 8.66
N PRO A 221 -24.13 13.73 9.24
CA PRO A 221 -24.79 12.46 8.89
C PRO A 221 -25.33 12.43 7.45
N ASN A 222 -25.40 13.59 6.77
CA ASN A 222 -25.79 13.68 5.36
C ASN A 222 -24.81 12.96 4.44
N PHE A 223 -23.54 12.87 4.83
CA PHE A 223 -22.58 12.05 4.12
C PHE A 223 -22.81 10.58 4.46
N TRP A 224 -23.05 9.75 3.45
CA TRP A 224 -23.41 8.34 3.66
C TRP A 224 -22.40 7.60 4.51
N TRP A 225 -21.10 7.92 4.39
CA TRP A 225 -20.02 7.26 5.13
C TRP A 225 -20.03 7.55 6.63
N ASN A 226 -20.77 8.57 7.08
CA ASN A 226 -20.95 8.90 8.49
C ASN A 226 -22.12 8.14 9.13
N GLN A 227 -22.97 7.46 8.35
CA GLN A 227 -24.04 6.63 8.91
C GLN A 227 -23.47 5.45 9.70
N LYS A 228 -24.13 5.11 10.82
CA LYS A 228 -23.70 4.06 11.78
C LYS A 228 -23.35 2.71 11.12
N LYS A 229 -24.04 2.34 10.05
CA LYS A 229 -23.80 1.09 9.31
C LYS A 229 -22.40 1.02 8.65
N TYR A 230 -21.73 2.15 8.43
CA TYR A 230 -20.40 2.21 7.83
C TYR A 230 -19.27 2.49 8.83
N TRP A 231 -19.57 2.70 10.12
CA TRP A 231 -18.55 2.95 11.15
C TRP A 231 -17.54 1.81 11.27
N LYS A 232 -17.96 0.58 10.93
CA LYS A 232 -17.11 -0.62 10.87
C LYS A 232 -17.38 -1.38 9.57
N LEU A 233 -16.46 -2.29 9.22
CA LEU A 233 -16.74 -3.26 8.16
C LEU A 233 -17.95 -4.13 8.53
N SER A 234 -18.75 -4.47 7.52
CA SER A 234 -19.74 -5.54 7.66
C SER A 234 -19.06 -6.89 7.94
N SER A 235 -19.80 -7.87 8.48
CA SER A 235 -19.27 -9.22 8.73
C SER A 235 -18.71 -9.86 7.46
N LYS A 236 -19.37 -9.67 6.31
CA LYS A 236 -18.92 -10.16 5.00
C LYS A 236 -17.62 -9.50 4.55
N GLN A 237 -17.52 -8.17 4.69
CA GLN A 237 -16.27 -7.44 4.37
C GLN A 237 -15.13 -7.86 5.28
N ARG A 238 -15.38 -8.02 6.59
CA ARG A 238 -14.36 -8.47 7.54
C ARG A 238 -13.82 -9.86 7.19
N LYS A 239 -14.69 -10.81 6.84
CA LYS A 239 -14.26 -12.15 6.40
C LYS A 239 -13.35 -12.07 5.16
N LYS A 240 -13.77 -11.34 4.13
CA LYS A 240 -12.94 -11.14 2.92
C LYS A 240 -11.59 -10.47 3.23
N TYR A 241 -11.60 -9.47 4.12
CA TYR A 241 -10.37 -8.80 4.55
C TYR A 241 -9.41 -9.77 5.25
N GLU A 242 -9.92 -10.62 6.15
CA GLU A 242 -9.12 -11.64 6.84
C GLU A 242 -8.55 -12.68 5.86
N GLU A 243 -9.34 -13.11 4.87
CA GLU A 243 -8.90 -14.02 3.81
C GLU A 243 -7.79 -13.40 2.94
N VAL A 244 -7.96 -12.13 2.51
CA VAL A 244 -6.94 -11.41 1.74
C VAL A 244 -5.66 -11.26 2.55
N LYS A 245 -5.76 -10.85 3.82
CA LYS A 245 -4.59 -10.75 4.71
C LYS A 245 -3.86 -12.07 4.88
N ALA A 246 -4.59 -13.16 5.10
CA ALA A 246 -3.97 -14.46 5.29
C ALA A 246 -3.22 -14.96 4.05
N LYS A 247 -3.70 -14.63 2.85
CA LYS A 247 -3.17 -15.16 1.59
C LYS A 247 -2.12 -14.27 0.92
N TYR A 248 -2.25 -12.95 1.01
CA TYR A 248 -1.48 -12.03 0.16
C TYR A 248 -0.52 -11.11 0.92
N MET A 249 -0.64 -10.99 2.25
CA MET A 249 0.23 -10.11 3.04
C MET A 249 1.68 -10.61 3.02
N THR A 250 2.61 -9.74 2.62
CA THR A 250 4.06 -10.01 2.60
C THR A 250 4.83 -9.22 3.63
N TYR A 251 4.30 -8.08 4.09
CA TYR A 251 4.89 -7.29 5.17
C TYR A 251 3.78 -6.60 5.98
N ASP A 252 3.87 -6.68 7.31
CA ASP A 252 2.95 -5.99 8.22
C ASP A 252 3.75 -5.36 9.37
N TYR A 253 3.81 -4.02 9.40
CA TYR A 253 4.53 -3.28 10.44
C TYR A 253 4.11 -3.66 11.87
N CYS A 254 2.87 -4.13 12.06
CA CYS A 254 2.38 -4.55 13.37
C CYS A 254 3.13 -5.74 13.98
N VAL A 255 3.79 -6.56 13.16
CA VAL A 255 4.53 -7.76 13.61
C VAL A 255 6.04 -7.66 13.36
N ASP A 256 6.50 -6.54 12.81
CA ASP A 256 7.92 -6.28 12.55
C ASP A 256 8.65 -5.93 13.86
N LYS A 257 9.21 -6.97 14.49
CA LYS A 257 9.98 -6.85 15.73
C LYS A 257 11.32 -6.17 15.59
N SER A 258 11.89 -6.15 14.37
CA SER A 258 13.15 -5.46 14.13
C SER A 258 12.98 -3.95 14.20
N ARG A 259 11.82 -3.46 13.73
CA ARG A 259 11.49 -2.03 13.75
C ARG A 259 10.74 -1.60 15.01
N PHE A 260 9.87 -2.46 15.53
CA PHE A 260 9.04 -2.20 16.69
C PHE A 260 9.20 -3.31 17.72
N SER A 261 10.12 -3.12 18.67
CA SER A 261 10.29 -4.02 19.81
C SER A 261 8.97 -4.26 20.55
N THR A 262 8.24 -3.16 20.79
CA THR A 262 6.84 -3.16 21.22
C THR A 262 5.92 -2.78 20.05
N PRO A 263 4.90 -3.60 19.72
CA PRO A 263 3.98 -3.28 18.64
C PRO A 263 3.27 -1.93 18.88
N PRO A 264 3.04 -1.12 17.84
CA PRO A 264 2.29 0.13 17.96
C PRO A 264 0.91 -0.09 18.62
N PRO A 265 0.40 0.84 19.45
CA PRO A 265 -0.83 0.63 20.23
C PRO A 265 -2.06 0.30 19.38
N GLU A 266 -2.10 0.76 18.13
CA GLU A 266 -3.15 0.42 17.19
C GLU A 266 -3.15 -1.04 16.73
N CYS A 267 -2.01 -1.71 16.81
CA CYS A 267 -1.82 -3.10 16.42
C CYS A 267 -2.25 -4.09 17.52
N ALA A 268 -2.33 -3.61 18.77
CA ALA A 268 -2.74 -4.45 19.88
C ALA A 268 -4.12 -5.08 19.60
N ARG A 269 -4.14 -6.42 19.53
CA ARG A 269 -5.38 -7.18 19.57
C ARG A 269 -5.99 -6.90 20.93
N THR A 270 -7.20 -6.34 20.97
CA THR A 270 -8.02 -6.36 22.18
C THR A 270 -8.03 -7.80 22.66
N GLN A 271 -7.39 -8.07 23.80
CA GLN A 271 -7.45 -9.37 24.43
C GLN A 271 -8.93 -9.66 24.64
N LYS A 272 -9.51 -10.55 23.82
CA LYS A 272 -10.80 -11.12 24.18
C LYS A 272 -10.52 -11.86 25.48
N ARG A 273 -11.08 -11.37 26.57
CA ARG A 273 -11.19 -12.09 27.83
C ARG A 273 -11.70 -13.50 27.51
N SER A 274 -10.83 -14.51 27.56
CA SER A 274 -11.24 -15.90 27.63
C SER A 274 -11.62 -16.15 29.09
N PHE A 275 -12.90 -15.97 29.40
CA PHE A 275 -13.49 -16.55 30.59
C PHE A 275 -13.50 -18.08 30.46
N HIS A 276 -13.19 -18.73 31.59
CA HIS A 276 -13.35 -20.14 31.93
C HIS A 276 -12.25 -21.11 31.48
N GLN A 277 -11.22 -21.13 32.32
CA GLN A 277 -10.62 -22.35 32.85
C GLN A 277 -11.75 -23.28 33.34
N ARG A 278 -12.06 -24.34 32.59
CA ARG A 278 -12.76 -25.50 33.15
C ARG A 278 -11.72 -26.47 33.66
N SER A 279 -11.63 -26.55 34.98
CA SER A 279 -11.10 -27.68 35.72
C SER A 279 -11.85 -28.95 35.29
N GLY A 280 -11.13 -29.88 34.68
CA GLY A 280 -11.58 -31.25 34.45
C GLY A 280 -10.56 -32.19 35.10
N LEU A 281 -10.80 -32.54 36.36
CA LEU A 281 -10.17 -33.68 37.03
C LEU A 281 -10.74 -34.94 36.38
N GLY A 282 -9.91 -35.64 35.60
CA GLY A 282 -10.16 -37.00 35.14
C GLY A 282 -8.94 -37.85 35.48
N GLN A 283 -9.04 -38.64 36.54
CA GLN A 283 -8.03 -39.61 36.95
C GLN A 283 -7.99 -40.80 35.96
N ALA A 284 -6.79 -41.23 35.57
CA ALA A 284 -6.53 -42.58 35.10
C ALA A 284 -5.13 -43.03 35.57
N ARG A 285 -5.08 -44.23 36.14
CA ARG A 285 -3.93 -44.90 36.78
C ARG A 285 -2.90 -45.45 35.75
N PRO A 286 -1.66 -45.78 36.17
CA PRO A 286 -0.57 -46.15 35.27
C PRO A 286 -0.52 -47.65 34.96
N GLY A 287 -0.17 -47.98 33.72
CA GLY A 287 0.19 -49.33 33.25
C GLY A 287 1.67 -49.36 32.83
N THR A 288 2.34 -50.44 33.20
CA THR A 288 3.78 -50.73 33.13
C THR A 288 4.23 -51.40 31.83
N GLY A 289 5.52 -51.25 31.50
CA GLY A 289 6.27 -52.05 30.48
C GLY A 289 6.14 -51.46 29.07
N GLU A 290 7.15 -51.39 28.21
CA GLU A 290 8.36 -52.20 28.05
C GLU A 290 9.34 -51.47 27.11
N ALA A 291 10.62 -51.83 27.17
CA ALA A 291 11.74 -51.14 26.54
C ALA A 291 11.85 -51.34 25.01
N ALA A 292 12.46 -50.38 24.31
CA ALA A 292 13.07 -50.59 22.99
C ALA A 292 14.39 -49.78 22.85
N PRO A 293 15.41 -50.31 22.15
CA PRO A 293 16.80 -49.87 22.30
C PRO A 293 17.28 -48.88 21.23
N GLN A 294 18.33 -48.14 21.58
CA GLN A 294 19.13 -47.30 20.71
C GLN A 294 19.87 -48.10 19.64
N MET A 295 20.01 -47.53 18.45
CA MET A 295 21.04 -47.93 17.49
C MET A 295 21.61 -46.71 16.76
N GLN A 296 22.94 -46.59 16.82
CA GLN A 296 23.79 -45.58 16.19
C GLN A 296 24.27 -46.03 14.78
N PRO A 297 24.89 -45.14 13.98
CA PRO A 297 25.00 -45.26 12.53
C PRO A 297 26.23 -46.05 12.06
N GLN A 298 26.19 -46.55 10.83
CA GLN A 298 27.36 -47.13 10.14
C GLN A 298 27.67 -46.44 8.81
N ASP A 299 28.96 -46.16 8.65
CA ASP A 299 29.71 -45.69 7.48
C ASP A 299 29.77 -46.69 6.31
N ARG A 300 30.00 -46.19 5.07
CA ARG A 300 31.24 -46.42 4.28
C ARG A 300 31.25 -45.79 2.87
N ARG A 301 32.31 -44.99 2.61
CA ARG A 301 33.32 -44.97 1.50
C ARG A 301 32.84 -44.94 0.02
N SER A 302 33.47 -44.32 -0.99
CA SER A 302 34.80 -43.70 -1.24
C SER A 302 34.79 -42.98 -2.63
N GLY A 303 35.72 -42.01 -2.86
CA GLY A 303 35.84 -41.07 -4.01
C GLY A 303 36.33 -41.63 -5.39
N PRO A 304 37.10 -40.90 -6.26
CA PRO A 304 37.99 -39.71 -6.05
C PRO A 304 37.85 -38.55 -7.13
N SER A 305 38.14 -37.25 -6.84
CA SER A 305 39.39 -36.41 -6.96
C SER A 305 39.63 -35.60 -8.27
N SER A 306 39.83 -34.27 -8.15
CA SER A 306 40.88 -33.37 -8.76
C SER A 306 40.42 -31.87 -8.72
N PHE A 307 40.99 -30.97 -7.89
CA PHE A 307 42.13 -30.02 -8.08
C PHE A 307 42.15 -29.30 -9.46
N GLY A 308 42.20 -27.97 -9.69
CA GLY A 308 42.43 -26.65 -9.04
C GLY A 308 42.81 -25.65 -10.19
N PRO A 309 43.33 -24.41 -10.03
CA PRO A 309 43.09 -23.29 -9.09
C PRO A 309 42.86 -21.87 -9.72
N PHE A 310 42.40 -20.92 -8.89
CA PHE A 310 42.66 -19.44 -8.77
C PHE A 310 42.80 -18.49 -10.00
N ARG A 311 42.11 -17.32 -9.94
CA ARG A 311 42.69 -15.98 -9.62
C ARG A 311 41.66 -14.82 -9.61
N ARG A 312 41.88 -13.87 -8.68
CA ARG A 312 41.26 -12.54 -8.54
C ARG A 312 41.83 -11.55 -9.58
N CYS A 313 41.09 -10.48 -9.91
CA CYS A 313 41.51 -9.07 -9.83
C CYS A 313 40.40 -8.09 -10.29
N SER A 314 40.11 -7.09 -9.45
CA SER A 314 39.78 -5.68 -9.81
C SER A 314 41.04 -4.85 -9.45
N PRO A 315 41.23 -3.52 -9.73
CA PRO A 315 40.22 -2.44 -9.86
C PRO A 315 40.56 -1.28 -10.84
N LEU A 316 39.71 -0.24 -10.86
CA LEU A 316 39.93 1.24 -11.05
C LEU A 316 38.80 1.86 -11.91
N LEU A 317 37.85 2.65 -11.36
CA LEU A 317 37.86 4.10 -11.02
C LEU A 317 38.18 5.03 -12.20
N VAL A 318 37.18 5.78 -12.70
CA VAL A 318 37.22 7.25 -12.95
C VAL A 318 35.80 7.84 -12.89
N ASP A 319 35.69 8.98 -12.21
CA ASP A 319 34.59 9.93 -12.05
C ASP A 319 33.91 10.44 -13.34
N ALA A 320 32.62 10.79 -13.22
CA ALA A 320 32.09 12.11 -13.60
C ALA A 320 30.61 12.26 -13.16
N GLY A 321 30.32 13.27 -12.33
CA GLY A 321 28.96 13.77 -12.10
C GLY A 321 28.36 14.44 -13.36
N PRO A 322 27.08 14.86 -13.33
CA PRO A 322 26.68 15.95 -12.43
C PRO A 322 25.31 15.80 -11.75
N GLN A 323 25.15 16.74 -10.82
CA GLN A 323 24.03 17.15 -10.00
C GLN A 323 22.59 17.14 -10.56
N MET A 324 21.68 17.12 -9.58
CA MET A 324 20.35 17.72 -9.52
C MET A 324 19.18 17.04 -10.25
N ARG A 325 18.34 16.35 -9.46
CA ARG A 325 16.88 16.53 -9.41
C ARG A 325 16.33 15.85 -8.14
N LYS A 326 16.01 16.65 -7.11
CA LYS A 326 15.25 16.16 -5.95
C LYS A 326 13.79 16.00 -6.35
N SER A 327 13.33 14.74 -6.42
CA SER A 327 11.92 14.38 -6.54
C SER A 327 11.14 14.78 -5.27
N LEU A 328 9.92 15.25 -5.47
CA LEU A 328 9.02 15.92 -4.51
C LEU A 328 8.44 15.01 -3.39
N LYS A 329 9.14 13.94 -2.98
CA LYS A 329 8.62 12.95 -2.01
C LYS A 329 9.58 12.52 -0.87
N GLN A 330 10.67 13.25 -0.58
CA GLN A 330 11.41 13.06 0.68
C GLN A 330 10.96 14.06 1.75
#